data_AF-A0A836FD55-F1
#
_entry.id   AF-A0A836FD55-F1
#
_cell.length_a   1.000
_cell.length_b   1.000
_cell.length_c   1.000
_cell.angle_alpha   90.00
_cell.angle_beta   90.00
_cell.angle_gamma   90.00
#
_symmetry.space_group_name_H-M   'P 1'
#
loop_
_entity.id
_entity.type
_entity.pdbx_description
1 polymer ?
#
loop_
_entity_poly.entity_id
_entity_poly.type
_entity_poly.pdbx_seq_one_letter_code
_entity_poly.pdbx_strand_id
1 'polypeptide(L)'
;MVHVSGFYRRKRQNHVTNCYAKHQCPNCPSIFVWKCTLRRHLRNECGREPRFKCPYCDYRGKWKANITRHIKRVHKNCYNYVVVTN
;
A
#
# COMPACT_ATOMS: atom_id res chain seq x y z
N MET A 1 -25.89 21.45 -24.29
CA MET A 1 -25.45 20.41 -23.34
C MET A 1 -24.26 19.69 -23.94
N VAL A 2 -23.04 19.98 -23.47
CA VAL A 2 -21.86 19.14 -23.80
C VAL A 2 -21.24 18.70 -22.49
N HIS A 3 -21.50 17.45 -22.11
CA HIS A 3 -20.81 16.80 -21.00
C HIS A 3 -19.41 16.43 -21.48
N VAL A 4 -18.43 17.29 -21.23
CA VAL A 4 -17.01 16.92 -21.40
C VAL A 4 -16.59 16.18 -20.15
N SER A 5 -16.63 14.85 -20.21
CA SER A 5 -16.08 13.93 -19.20
C SER A 5 -14.56 14.05 -19.18
N GLY A 6 -14.05 15.13 -18.59
CA GLY A 6 -12.63 15.40 -18.46
C GLY A 6 -11.96 14.37 -17.56
N PHE A 7 -11.03 13.60 -18.12
CA PHE A 7 -10.09 12.79 -17.33
C PHE A 7 -9.16 13.73 -16.57
N TYR A 8 -9.52 14.11 -15.34
CA TYR A 8 -8.63 14.82 -14.43
C TYR A 8 -7.42 13.94 -14.09
N ARG A 9 -6.36 14.07 -14.89
CA ARG A 9 -5.04 13.49 -14.61
C ARG A 9 -4.47 14.24 -13.41
N ARG A 10 -4.70 13.72 -12.19
CA ARG A 10 -4.10 14.28 -10.96
C ARG A 10 -2.58 14.32 -11.15
N LYS A 11 -2.00 15.52 -11.34
CA LYS A 11 -0.56 15.72 -11.24
C LYS A 11 -0.16 15.28 -9.84
N ARG A 12 0.68 14.23 -9.72
CA ARG A 12 1.39 13.94 -8.48
C ARG A 12 2.35 15.10 -8.24
N GLN A 13 1.92 16.09 -7.46
CA GLN A 13 2.85 17.04 -6.88
C GLN A 13 3.77 16.22 -5.96
N ASN A 14 5.00 15.99 -6.41
CA ASN A 14 6.12 15.70 -5.51
C ASN A 14 6.37 16.99 -4.73
N HIS A 15 5.56 17.19 -3.69
CA HIS A 15 5.81 18.24 -2.72
C HIS A 15 7.15 17.90 -2.08
N VAL A 16 8.21 18.61 -2.44
CA VAL A 16 9.48 18.58 -1.73
C VAL A 16 9.19 19.18 -0.35
N THR A 17 8.78 18.37 0.63
CA THR A 17 8.81 18.84 2.02
C THR A 17 10.26 18.81 2.47
N ASN A 18 10.70 19.98 2.91
CA ASN A 18 11.89 20.19 3.69
C ASN A 18 12.02 19.12 4.78
N CYS A 19 13.11 18.35 4.70
CA CYS A 19 13.52 17.34 5.67
C CYS A 19 13.70 17.97 7.05
N TYR A 20 13.20 17.33 8.12
CA TYR A 20 13.83 17.19 9.44
C TYR A 20 12.83 16.65 10.48
N ALA A 21 11.52 16.86 10.28
CA ALA A 21 10.50 16.27 11.15
C ALA A 21 10.27 14.79 10.80
N LYS A 22 11.02 13.90 11.45
CA LYS A 22 10.75 12.46 11.43
C LYS A 22 9.51 12.16 12.29
N HIS A 23 8.63 11.30 11.80
CA HIS A 23 7.42 10.90 12.50
C HIS A 23 7.55 9.45 12.96
N GLN A 24 7.78 9.24 14.25
CA GLN A 24 7.88 7.91 14.85
C GLN A 24 6.50 7.33 15.19
N CYS A 25 6.35 6.03 15.02
CA CYS A 25 5.18 5.31 15.49
C CYS A 25 5.21 5.17 17.02
N PRO A 26 4.11 5.48 17.74
CA PRO A 26 4.05 5.27 19.19
C PRO A 26 4.08 3.81 19.62
N ASN A 27 3.72 2.88 18.73
CA ASN A 27 3.50 1.47 19.07
C ASN A 27 4.61 0.54 18.54
N CYS A 28 5.59 1.07 17.80
CA CYS A 28 6.68 0.28 17.23
C CYS A 28 7.88 1.19 16.86
N PRO A 29 9.08 0.65 16.62
CA PRO A 29 10.28 1.45 16.34
C PRO A 29 10.31 2.06 14.91
N SER A 30 9.22 1.98 14.14
CA SER A 30 9.21 2.50 12.76
C SER A 30 9.15 4.02 12.70
N ILE A 31 9.96 4.61 11.82
CA ILE A 31 10.07 6.05 11.61
C ILE A 31 9.72 6.39 10.16
N PHE A 32 8.95 7.45 9.96
CA PHE A 32 8.44 7.87 8.67
C PHE A 32 8.79 9.32 8.37
N VAL A 33 9.11 9.62 7.11
CA VAL A 33 9.39 11.00 6.65
C VAL A 33 8.10 11.83 6.55
N TRP A 34 6.94 11.18 6.33
CA TRP A 34 5.68 11.86 6.06
C TRP A 34 4.59 11.46 7.05
N LYS A 35 3.83 12.42 7.57
CA LYS A 35 2.68 12.15 8.45
C LYS A 35 1.63 11.25 7.79
N CYS A 36 1.46 11.34 6.46
CA CYS A 36 0.53 10.50 5.71
C CYS A 36 0.97 9.02 5.68
N THR A 37 2.28 8.75 5.59
CA THR A 37 2.81 7.39 5.60
C THR A 37 2.76 6.78 6.99
N LEU A 38 3.04 7.54 8.05
CA LEU A 38 2.81 7.11 9.45
C LEU A 38 1.33 6.77 9.68
N ARG A 39 0.39 7.65 9.26
CA ARG A 39 -1.05 7.41 9.43
C ARG A 39 -1.50 6.12 8.76
N ARG A 40 -1.00 5.86 7.55
CA ARG A 40 -1.25 4.64 6.80
C ARG A 40 -0.71 3.41 7.53
N HIS A 41 0.52 3.50 8.03
CA HIS A 41 1.15 2.44 8.83
C HIS A 41 0.34 2.11 10.08
N LEU A 42 -0.05 3.12 10.87
CA LEU A 42 -0.86 2.95 12.08
C LEU A 42 -2.19 2.24 11.79
N ARG A 43 -2.84 2.60 10.67
CA ARG A 43 -4.14 2.04 10.32
C ARG A 43 -4.06 0.56 9.91
N ASN A 44 -3.03 0.18 9.15
CA ASN A 44 -3.07 -1.06 8.38
C ASN A 44 -1.92 -2.03 8.68
N GLU A 45 -0.85 -1.57 9.32
CA GLU A 45 0.39 -2.35 9.44
C GLU A 45 0.85 -2.53 10.89
N CYS A 46 0.68 -1.50 11.72
CA CYS A 46 1.16 -1.52 13.09
C CYS A 46 0.31 -2.46 13.95
N GLY A 47 0.93 -3.48 14.54
CA GLY A 47 0.24 -4.48 15.36
C GLY A 47 -0.82 -5.30 14.61
N ARG A 48 -0.82 -5.25 13.27
CA ARG A 48 -1.79 -5.96 12.43
C ARG A 48 -1.10 -7.03 11.59
N GLU A 49 -1.72 -8.20 11.57
CA GLU A 49 -1.27 -9.30 10.72
C GLU A 49 -1.52 -9.01 9.22
N PRO A 50 -0.72 -9.62 8.33
CA PRO A 50 -0.93 -9.56 6.89
C PRO A 50 -2.31 -10.08 6.47
N ARG A 51 -3.19 -9.14 6.08
CA ARG A 51 -4.58 -9.44 5.72
C ARG A 51 -4.76 -10.01 4.30
N PHE A 52 -3.80 -9.81 3.41
CA PHE A 52 -3.91 -10.24 2.01
C PHE A 52 -3.14 -11.55 1.81
N LYS A 53 -3.81 -12.59 1.31
CA LYS A 53 -3.22 -13.91 1.02
C LYS A 53 -3.12 -14.16 -0.49
N CYS A 54 -2.04 -14.80 -0.92
CA CYS A 54 -1.93 -15.36 -2.26
C CYS A 54 -2.90 -16.55 -2.40
N PRO A 55 -3.70 -16.64 -3.47
CA PRO A 55 -4.56 -17.80 -3.69
C PRO A 55 -3.80 -19.08 -4.08
N TYR A 56 -2.52 -18.96 -4.45
CA TYR A 56 -1.72 -20.06 -5.01
C TYR A 56 -0.64 -20.60 -4.04
N CYS A 57 -0.43 -19.94 -2.89
CA CYS A 57 0.51 -20.39 -1.86
C CYS A 57 0.22 -19.71 -0.51
N ASP A 58 1.01 -20.02 0.53
CA ASP A 58 0.82 -19.44 1.87
C ASP A 58 1.40 -18.04 2.07
N TYR A 59 1.92 -17.42 1.01
CA TYR A 59 2.42 -16.05 1.10
C TYR A 59 1.31 -15.07 1.48
N ARG A 60 1.56 -14.27 2.52
CA ARG A 60 0.69 -13.19 2.97
C ARG A 60 1.42 -11.85 2.92
N GLY A 61 0.66 -10.78 2.70
CA GLY A 61 1.17 -9.42 2.59
C GLY A 61 0.25 -8.41 3.29
N LYS A 62 0.84 -7.30 3.73
CA LYS A 62 0.10 -6.19 4.33
C LYS A 62 -0.65 -5.32 3.30
N TRP A 63 -0.36 -5.49 2.01
CA TRP A 63 -0.92 -4.71 0.91
C TRP A 63 -1.30 -5.59 -0.27
N LYS A 64 -2.44 -5.30 -0.91
CA LYS A 64 -2.88 -5.95 -2.17
C LYS A 64 -1.79 -5.91 -3.25
N ALA A 65 -1.13 -4.76 -3.40
CA ALA A 65 -0.04 -4.58 -4.37
C ALA A 65 1.15 -5.53 -4.14
N ASN A 66 1.41 -5.93 -2.89
CA ASN A 66 2.46 -6.90 -2.58
C ASN A 66 2.08 -8.29 -3.11
N ILE A 67 0.82 -8.70 -2.96
CA ILE A 67 0.35 -10.00 -3.49
C ILE A 67 0.34 -9.99 -5.02
N THR A 68 -0.17 -8.92 -5.65
CA THR A 68 -0.13 -8.80 -7.13
C THR A 68 1.30 -8.91 -7.66
N ARG A 69 2.26 -8.22 -7.05
CA ARG A 69 3.67 -8.32 -7.43
C ARG A 69 4.23 -9.73 -7.19
N HIS A 70 3.87 -10.36 -6.08
CA HIS A 70 4.27 -11.73 -5.77
C HIS A 70 3.76 -12.71 -6.84
N ILE A 71 2.47 -12.67 -7.20
CA ILE A 71 1.87 -13.52 -8.22
C ILE A 71 2.61 -13.37 -9.56
N LYS A 72 2.83 -12.13 -10.01
CA LYS A 72 3.56 -11.90 -11.28
C LYS A 72 4.97 -12.48 -11.30
N ARG A 73 5.65 -12.54 -10.15
CA ARG A 73 7.05 -12.99 -10.06
C ARG A 73 7.18 -14.49 -9.83
N VAL A 74 6.33 -15.04 -8.97
CA VAL A 74 6.39 -16.43 -8.51
C VAL A 74 5.45 -17.34 -9.29
N HIS A 75 4.29 -16.82 -9.71
CA HIS A 75 3.22 -17.53 -10.40
C HIS A 75 2.99 -16.95 -11.80
N LYS A 76 4.01 -17.04 -12.67
CA LYS A 76 4.12 -16.31 -13.97
C LYS A 76 2.90 -16.43 -14.90
N ASN A 77 2.12 -17.52 -14.80
CA ASN A 77 0.96 -17.80 -15.65
C ASN A 77 -0.39 -17.79 -14.91
N CYS A 78 -0.43 -17.25 -13.68
CA CYS A 78 -1.64 -17.24 -12.87
C CYS A 78 -2.33 -15.86 -12.88
N TYR A 79 -3.64 -15.85 -12.65
CA TYR A 79 -4.42 -14.61 -12.63
C TYR A 79 -4.07 -13.74 -11.42
N ASN A 80 -4.08 -12.41 -11.60
CA ASN A 80 -3.77 -11.46 -10.53
C ASN A 80 -4.97 -11.26 -9.59
N TYR A 81 -5.35 -12.33 -8.88
CA TYR A 81 -6.41 -12.35 -7.87
C TYR A 81 -5.82 -12.38 -6.45
N VAL A 82 -6.42 -11.64 -5.52
CA VAL A 82 -5.93 -11.51 -4.14
C VAL A 82 -7.04 -11.82 -3.17
N VAL A 83 -6.79 -12.74 -2.23
CA VAL A 83 -7.75 -13.10 -1.18
C VAL A 83 -7.56 -12.17 0.00
N VAL A 84 -8.65 -11.57 0.49
CA VAL A 84 -8.66 -10.77 1.72
C VAL A 84 -9.15 -11.65 2.85
N THR A 85 -8.27 -11.94 3.80
CA THR A 85 -8.62 -12.64 5.04
C THR A 85 -9.15 -11.64 6.07
N ASN A 86 -9.95 -12.04 7.06
CA ASN A 86 -10.42 -11.12 8.10
C ASN A 86 -9.48 -11.12 9.29
#